data_AF-A0A6B0DGY2-F1
#
_entry.id   AF-A0A6B0DGY2-F1
#
_cell.length_a   1.000
_cell.length_b   1.000
_cell.length_c   1.000
_cell.angle_alpha   90.00
_cell.angle_beta   90.00
_cell.angle_gamma   90.00
#
_symmetry.space_group_name_H-M   'P 1'
#
loop_
_entity.id
_entity.type
_entity.pdbx_description
1 polymer ?
#
loop_
_entity_poly.entity_id
_entity_poly.type
_entity_poly.pdbx_seq_one_letter_code
_entity_poly.pdbx_strand_id
1 'polypeptide(L)' 'MGSGTPAMGKRNKNKTHIVCRRCGHKTYNVREKRCSHCGFPAPRLRRYSWAKRK' A
#
# COMPACT_ATOMS: atom_id res chain seq x y z
N MET A 1 8.50 -19.81 -18.68
CA MET A 1 8.17 -18.62 -17.85
C MET A 1 8.15 -19.08 -16.39
N GLY A 2 9.18 -18.77 -15.60
CA GLY A 2 9.32 -19.30 -14.24
C GLY A 2 8.72 -18.40 -13.16
N SER A 3 8.43 -18.98 -12.00
CA SER A 3 8.14 -18.30 -10.73
C SER A 3 9.43 -17.92 -10.01
N GLY A 4 9.34 -17.13 -8.94
CA GLY A 4 10.51 -16.75 -8.13
C GLY A 4 11.43 -15.75 -8.84
N THR A 5 12.73 -16.04 -8.89
CA THR A 5 13.80 -15.17 -9.43
C THR A 5 13.51 -14.57 -10.80
N PRO A 6 13.14 -15.34 -11.84
CA PRO A 6 12.81 -14.78 -13.16
C PRO A 6 11.64 -13.78 -13.16
N ALA A 7 10.72 -13.87 -12.18
CA ALA A 7 9.62 -12.91 -12.05
C ALA A 7 10.02 -11.62 -11.30
N MET A 8 11.02 -11.68 -10.40
CA MET A 8 11.45 -10.54 -9.60
C MET A 8 12.05 -9.40 -10.44
N GLY A 9 12.77 -9.72 -11.51
CA GLY A 9 13.35 -8.73 -12.43
C GLY A 9 12.31 -7.84 -13.12
N LYS A 10 11.04 -8.26 -13.18
CA LYS A 10 9.94 -7.50 -13.79
C LYS A 10 9.28 -6.48 -12.86
N ARG A 11 9.70 -6.40 -11.58
CA ARG A 11 9.08 -5.56 -10.53
C ARG A 11 9.55 -4.09 -10.53
N ASN A 12 10.46 -3.71 -11.44
CA ASN A 12 10.98 -2.35 -11.57
C ASN A 12 10.04 -1.39 -12.30
N LYS A 13 9.08 -1.89 -13.09
CA LYS A 13 8.25 -1.09 -14.00
C LYS A 13 7.35 -0.08 -13.30
N ASN A 14 6.57 -0.53 -12.32
CA ASN A 14 5.51 0.27 -11.70
C ASN A 14 5.53 0.15 -10.18
N LYS A 15 5.22 1.24 -9.49
CA LYS A 15 5.02 1.24 -8.03
C LYS A 15 3.53 1.22 -7.73
N THR A 16 3.06 0.18 -7.05
CA THR A 16 1.67 0.10 -6.57
C THR A 16 1.43 1.01 -5.37
N HIS A 17 2.38 1.02 -4.43
CA HIS A 17 2.30 1.81 -3.20
C HIS A 17 3.36 2.90 -3.13
N ILE A 18 2.92 4.12 -2.80
CA ILE A 18 3.76 5.29 -2.53
C ILE A 18 3.51 5.79 -1.09
N VAL A 19 4.30 6.79 -0.68
CA VAL A 19 4.17 7.44 0.63
C VAL A 19 2.81 8.14 0.72
N CYS A 20 2.07 7.84 1.79
CA CYS A 20 0.80 8.50 2.07
C CYS A 20 1.03 9.88 2.69
N ARG A 21 0.43 10.91 2.10
CA ARG A 21 0.50 12.30 2.60
C ARG A 21 -0.08 12.50 4.01
N ARG A 22 -0.98 11.63 4.48
CA ARG A 22 -1.58 11.74 5.83
C ARG A 22 -0.76 11.02 6.91
N CYS A 23 -0.31 9.80 6.65
CA CYS A 23 0.29 8.94 7.69
C CYS A 23 1.78 8.63 7.47
N GLY A 24 2.42 9.11 6.40
CA GLY A 24 3.85 8.91 6.13
C GLY A 24 4.25 7.49 5.72
N HIS A 25 3.41 6.48 5.93
CA HIS A 25 3.68 5.11 5.49
C HIS A 25 3.61 4.95 3.97
N LYS A 26 4.46 4.08 3.41
CA LYS A 26 4.46 3.68 1.97
C LYS A 26 3.32 2.71 1.65
N THR A 27 2.09 3.15 1.88
CA THR A 27 0.87 2.32 1.81
C THR A 27 -0.23 2.97 0.99
N TYR A 28 0.04 4.10 0.32
CA TYR A 28 -0.93 4.74 -0.56
C TYR A 28 -0.93 4.05 -1.92
N ASN A 29 -2.04 3.39 -2.27
CA ASN A 29 -2.22 2.76 -3.56
C ASN A 29 -2.50 3.84 -4.63
N VAL A 30 -1.64 3.91 -5.64
CA VAL A 30 -1.75 4.93 -6.72
C VAL A 30 -2.94 4.67 -7.63
N ARG A 31 -3.25 3.40 -7.90
CA ARG A 31 -4.35 3.01 -8.82
C ARG A 31 -5.71 3.21 -8.16
N GLU A 32 -5.84 2.75 -6.92
CA GLU A 32 -7.11 2.84 -6.15
C GLU A 32 -7.29 4.19 -5.45
N LYS A 33 -6.23 5.03 -5.45
CA LYS A 33 -6.21 6.33 -4.77
C LYS A 33 -6.59 6.25 -3.28
N ARG A 34 -6.18 5.18 -2.61
CA ARG A 34 -6.52 4.90 -1.20
C ARG A 34 -5.33 4.40 -0.40
N CYS A 35 -5.21 4.87 0.84
CA CYS A 35 -4.20 4.40 1.78
C CYS A 35 -4.66 3.14 2.52
N SER A 36 -3.86 2.08 2.42
CA SER A 36 -4.09 0.83 3.14
C SER A 36 -3.79 0.94 4.64
N HIS A 37 -3.03 1.94 5.09
CA HIS A 37 -2.80 2.11 6.52
C HIS A 37 -3.94 2.92 7.16
N CYS A 38 -4.05 4.20 6.78
CA CYS A 38 -4.94 5.16 7.45
C CYS A 38 -6.29 5.38 6.75
N GLY A 39 -6.50 4.83 5.55
CA GLY A 39 -7.74 5.03 4.79
C GLY A 39 -7.87 6.32 4.00
N PHE A 40 -6.86 7.21 4.02
CA PHE A 40 -6.83 8.44 3.19
C PHE A 40 -7.24 8.15 1.74
N PRO A 41 -8.16 8.92 1.12
CA PRO A 41 -8.69 10.24 1.53
C PRO A 41 -9.87 10.23 2.51
N ALA A 42 -10.36 9.07 2.96
CA ALA A 42 -11.53 9.00 3.85
C ALA A 42 -11.37 9.92 5.09
N PRO A 43 -12.44 10.57 5.58
CA PRO A 43 -12.33 11.51 6.70
C PRO A 43 -11.94 10.81 8.01
N ARG A 44 -12.43 9.58 8.23
CA ARG A 44 -12.11 8.77 9.40
C ARG A 44 -10.86 7.93 9.17
N LEU A 45 -10.06 7.77 10.22
CA LEU A 45 -8.91 6.86 10.21
C LEU A 45 -9.39 5.40 10.15
N ARG A 46 -8.81 4.64 9.23
CA ARG A 46 -9.04 3.19 9.13
C ARG A 46 -8.50 2.51 10.39
N ARG A 47 -9.38 1.80 11.10
CA ARG A 47 -9.07 0.95 12.26
C ARG A 47 -9.89 -0.32 12.14
N TYR A 48 -9.32 -1.45 12.51
CA TYR A 48 -10.03 -2.72 12.58
C TYR A 48 -9.96 -3.25 14.01
N SER A 49 -11.06 -3.79 14.51
CA SER A 49 -11.13 -4.40 15.85
C SER A 49 -10.21 -5.62 15.99
N TRP A 50 -10.03 -6.37 14.91
CA TRP A 50 -9.18 -7.56 14.87
C TRP A 50 -7.69 -7.23 14.63
N ALA A 51 -7.38 -6.08 14.04
CA ALA A 51 -5.99 -5.70 13.74
C ALA A 51 -5.37 -4.97 14.94
N LYS A 52 -4.72 -5.72 15.82
CA LYS A 52 -3.90 -5.14 16.89
C LYS A 52 -2.71 -4.41 16.25
N ARG A 53 -2.51 -3.13 16.59
CA ARG A 53 -1.26 -2.43 16.27
C ARG A 53 -0.15 -3.10 17.07
N LYS A 54 0.81 -3.68 16.36
CA LYS A 54 2.10 -4.08 16.93
C LYS A 54 3.01 -2.88 17.03
#